data_AF-B1FTC6-F1
#
_entry.id   AF-B1FTC6-F1
#
_cell.length_a   1.000
_cell.length_b   1.000
_cell.length_c   1.000
_cell.angle_alpha   90.00
_cell.angle_beta   90.00
_cell.angle_gamma   90.00
#
_symmetry.space_group_name_H-M   'P 1'
#
loop_
_entity.id
_entity.type
_entity.pdbx_description
1 polymer ?
#
loop_
_entity_poly.entity_id
_entity_poly.type
_entity_poly.pdbx_seq_one_letter_code
_entity_poly.pdbx_strand_id
1 'polypeptide(L)' 'MTKPEERTRAVTETRLFLETLHGSQDEIMWGLVRSVALQLLRHYPLDLDLAASAEALPEIWATPPSEQAHCLCRCTGDG' A
#
# COMPACT_ATOMS: atom_id res chain seq x y z
N MET A 1 -5.18 -10.33 18.49
CA MET A 1 -4.24 -9.42 17.82
C MET A 1 -4.37 -9.61 16.33
N THR A 2 -4.28 -8.53 15.54
CA THR A 2 -4.25 -8.61 14.07
C THR A 2 -2.91 -9.20 13.62
N LYS A 3 -2.95 -10.05 12.58
CA LYS A 3 -1.78 -10.73 12.02
C LYS A 3 -0.97 -9.79 11.10
N PRO A 4 0.32 -10.03 10.88
CA PRO A 4 1.16 -9.20 10.02
C PRO A 4 0.59 -9.01 8.60
N GLU A 5 0.01 -10.07 8.02
CA GLU A 5 -0.64 -10.01 6.71
C GLU A 5 -1.89 -9.14 6.70
N GLU A 6 -2.66 -9.14 7.80
CA GLU A 6 -3.86 -8.31 7.93
C GLU A 6 -3.50 -6.82 8.06
N ARG A 7 -2.43 -6.51 8.80
CA ARG A 7 -1.92 -5.13 8.93
C ARG A 7 -1.37 -4.62 7.60
N THR A 8 -0.57 -5.43 6.91
CA THR A 8 0.00 -5.07 5.60
C THR A 8 -1.11 -4.82 4.60
N ARG A 9 -2.10 -5.72 4.53
CA ARG A 9 -3.28 -5.55 3.67
C ARG A 9 -4.03 -4.26 3.99
N ALA A 10 -4.30 -3.98 5.26
CA ALA A 10 -5.02 -2.77 5.66
C ALA A 10 -4.31 -1.49 5.18
N VAL A 11 -2.98 -1.44 5.27
CA VAL A 11 -2.19 -0.29 4.78
C VAL A 11 -2.24 -0.21 3.25
N THR A 12 -1.94 -1.30 2.54
CA THR A 12 -1.95 -1.31 1.07
C THR A 12 -3.33 -0.95 0.49
N GLU A 13 -4.40 -1.52 1.03
CA GLU A 13 -5.77 -1.24 0.58
C GLU A 13 -6.21 0.19 0.89
N THR A 14 -5.83 0.72 2.05
CA THR A 14 -6.15 2.12 2.39
C THR A 14 -5.45 3.09 1.44
N ARG A 15 -4.19 2.81 1.07
CA ARG A 15 -3.48 3.62 0.07
C ARG A 15 -4.23 3.65 -1.26
N LEU A 16 -4.61 2.48 -1.77
CA LEU A 16 -5.37 2.35 -3.02
C LEU A 16 -6.71 3.10 -2.96
N PHE A 17 -7.40 3.02 -1.83
CA PHE A 17 -8.63 3.77 -1.59
C PHE A 17 -8.39 5.29 -1.65
N LEU A 18 -7.34 5.79 -1.00
CA LEU A 18 -6.99 7.22 -1.04
C LEU A 18 -6.62 7.69 -2.45
N GLU A 19 -5.92 6.87 -3.24
CA GLU A 19 -5.62 7.14 -4.65
C GLU A 19 -6.91 7.23 -5.48
N THR A 20 -7.86 6.32 -5.23
CA THR A 20 -9.19 6.34 -5.87
C THR A 20 -9.96 7.59 -5.51
N LEU A 21 -9.97 8.00 -4.23
CA LEU A 21 -10.62 9.24 -3.80
C LEU A 21 -9.98 10.45 -4.47
N HIS A 22 -8.65 10.51 -4.54
CA HIS A 22 -7.90 11.59 -5.17
C HIS A 22 -8.19 11.70 -6.68
N GLY A 23 -8.26 10.57 -7.39
CA GLY A 23 -8.49 10.51 -8.83
C GLY A 23 -9.95 10.66 -9.28
N SER A 24 -10.90 10.67 -8.34
CA SER A 24 -12.33 10.83 -8.66
C SER A 24 -12.62 12.17 -9.36
N GLN A 25 -13.46 12.15 -10.39
CA GLN A 25 -13.79 13.33 -11.22
C GLN A 25 -15.16 13.96 -10.89
N ASP A 26 -15.91 13.44 -9.93
CA ASP A 26 -17.26 13.93 -9.61
C ASP A 26 -17.22 15.34 -8.99
N GLU A 27 -18.10 16.24 -9.46
CA GLU A 27 -17.95 17.69 -9.22
C GLU A 27 -18.59 18.19 -7.91
N ILE A 28 -19.59 17.50 -7.37
CA ILE A 28 -20.54 18.14 -6.43
C ILE A 28 -20.08 18.12 -4.96
N MET A 29 -19.11 17.28 -4.56
CA MET A 29 -18.70 17.18 -3.14
C MET A 29 -17.24 16.72 -2.89
N TRP A 30 -16.38 16.75 -3.92
CA TRP A 30 -15.07 16.08 -3.88
C TRP A 30 -13.84 16.97 -3.67
N GLY A 31 -13.97 18.30 -3.66
CA GLY A 31 -12.82 19.21 -3.50
C GLY A 31 -12.06 18.99 -2.18
N LEU A 32 -12.79 18.98 -1.06
CA LEU A 32 -12.19 18.76 0.26
C LEU A 32 -11.69 17.32 0.43
N VAL A 33 -12.48 16.34 0.01
CA VAL A 33 -12.13 14.91 0.11
C VAL A 33 -10.85 14.59 -0.67
N ARG A 34 -10.72 15.10 -1.91
CA ARG A 34 -9.49 14.95 -2.71
C ARG A 34 -8.29 15.62 -2.06
N SER A 35 -8.49 16.80 -1.48
CA SER A 35 -7.43 17.55 -0.81
C SER A 35 -6.92 16.82 0.44
N VAL A 36 -7.83 16.23 1.22
CA VAL A 36 -7.48 15.41 2.39
C VAL A 36 -6.82 14.10 1.95
N ALA A 37 -7.35 13.42 0.92
CA ALA A 37 -6.75 12.20 0.40
C ALA A 37 -5.31 12.43 -0.08
N LEU A 38 -5.07 13.54 -0.81
CA LEU A 38 -3.72 13.93 -1.23
C LEU A 38 -2.79 14.21 -0.04
N GLN A 39 -3.29 14.87 1.02
CA GLN A 39 -2.48 15.12 2.22
C GLN A 39 -2.12 13.81 2.92
N LEU A 40 -3.05 12.87 3.05
CA LEU A 40 -2.79 11.57 3.66
C LEU A 40 -1.82 10.73 2.83
N LEU A 41 -1.94 10.74 1.50
CA LEU A 41 -1.05 10.00 0.60
C LEU A 41 0.43 10.41 0.74
N ARG A 42 0.72 11.66 1.09
CA ARG A 42 2.10 12.13 1.34
C ARG A 42 2.76 11.48 2.55
N HIS A 43 1.97 10.92 3.46
CA HIS A 43 2.44 10.29 4.69
C HIS A 43 2.20 8.78 4.70
N TYR A 44 1.53 8.24 3.69
CA TYR A 44 1.28 6.83 3.56
C TYR A 44 2.50 6.13 2.96
N PRO A 45 2.97 5.00 3.54
CA PRO A 45 4.13 4.29 3.02
C PRO A 45 3.88 3.75 1.61
N LEU A 46 4.94 3.65 0.81
CA LEU A 46 4.94 2.90 -0.44
C LEU A 46 5.13 1.41 -0.16
N ASP A 47 4.87 0.57 -1.16
CA ASP A 47 5.08 -0.87 -1.05
C ASP A 47 6.56 -1.21 -0.78
N LEU A 48 7.51 -0.44 -1.32
CA LEU A 48 8.94 -0.59 -1.02
C LEU A 48 9.26 -0.31 0.45
N ASP A 49 8.64 0.73 1.02
CA ASP A 49 8.82 1.07 2.45
C ASP A 49 8.26 -0.04 3.34
N LEU A 50 7.11 -0.61 2.97
CA LEU A 50 6.48 -1.74 3.65
C LEU A 50 7.32 -3.01 3.52
N ALA A 51 7.89 -3.29 2.35
CA ALA A 51 8.75 -4.45 2.13
C ALA A 51 10.02 -4.38 2.97
N ALA A 52 10.72 -3.24 2.97
CA ALA A 52 11.88 -3.01 3.83
C ALA A 52 11.51 -3.12 5.32
N SER A 53 10.32 -2.63 5.71
CA SER A 53 9.82 -2.76 7.08
C SER A 53 9.48 -4.21 7.45
N ALA A 54 8.97 -5.01 6.53
CA ALA A 54 8.67 -6.43 6.74
C ALA A 54 9.95 -7.28 6.86
N GLU A 55 11.00 -6.93 6.11
CA GLU A 55 12.33 -7.55 6.28
C GLU A 55 12.92 -7.26 7.67
N ALA A 56 12.78 -6.02 8.15
CA ALA A 56 13.30 -5.62 9.46
C ALA A 56 12.44 -6.12 10.64
N LEU A 57 11.11 -6.19 10.46
CA LEU A 57 10.11 -6.46 11.51
C LEU A 57 9.02 -7.43 11.02
N PRO A 58 9.36 -8.71 10.75
CA PRO A 58 8.42 -9.69 10.16
C PRO A 58 7.25 -10.07 11.08
N GLU A 59 7.42 -9.91 12.40
CA GLU A 59 6.34 -10.11 13.39
C GLU A 59 5.30 -8.97 13.37
N ILE A 60 5.59 -7.87 12.67
CA ILE A 60 4.71 -6.70 12.58
C ILE A 60 4.13 -6.58 11.18
N TRP A 61 4.95 -6.72 10.15
CA TRP A 61 4.58 -6.53 8.75
C TRP A 61 4.94 -7.76 7.92
N ALA A 62 4.07 -8.09 6.97
CA ALA A 62 4.33 -9.06 5.94
C ALA A 62 4.78 -8.32 4.66
N THR A 63 5.43 -9.03 3.74
CA THR A 63 5.77 -8.48 2.43
C THR A 63 4.49 -8.08 1.67
N PRO A 64 4.40 -6.89 1.05
CA PRO A 64 3.21 -6.49 0.31
C PRO A 64 3.03 -7.30 -1.00
N PRO A 65 1.79 -7.44 -1.51
CA PRO A 65 1.50 -8.31 -2.66
C PRO A 65 2.23 -7.95 -3.97
N SER A 66 2.46 -6.67 -4.21
CA SER A 66 3.19 -6.17 -5.39
C SER A 66 4.64 -6.65 -5.41
N GLU A 67 5.30 -6.67 -4.26
CA GLU A 67 6.67 -7.18 -4.09
C GLU A 67 6.72 -8.71 -4.07
N GLN A 68 5.69 -9.38 -3.54
CA GLN A 68 5.57 -10.85 -3.65
C GLN A 68 5.54 -11.31 -5.11
N ALA A 69 4.77 -10.62 -5.96
CA ALA A 69 4.71 -10.89 -7.39
C ALA A 69 6.07 -10.66 -8.09
N HIS A 70 6.80 -9.62 -7.67
CA HIS A 70 8.14 -9.32 -8.20
C HIS A 70 9.16 -10.39 -7.81
N CYS A 71 9.11 -10.90 -6.58
CA CYS A 71 9.98 -11.98 -6.12
C CYS A 71 9.70 -13.30 -6.86
N LEU A 72 8.42 -13.63 -7.07
CA LEU A 72 8.01 -14.82 -7.83
C LEU A 72 8.51 -14.78 -9.28
N CYS A 73 8.42 -13.63 -9.97
CA CYS A 73 8.94 -13.47 -11.33
C CYS A 73 10.47 -13.54 -11.40
N ARG A 74 11.17 -13.13 -10.34
CA ARG A 74 12.65 -13.11 -10.32
C ARG A 74 13.23 -14.51 -10.12
N CYS A 75 12.55 -15.38 -9.38
CA CYS A 75 12.96 -16.77 -9.16
C CYS A 75 12.74 -17.70 -10.38
N THR A 76 11.92 -17.32 -11.37
CA THR A 76 11.67 -18.12 -12.58
C THR A 76 12.62 -17.82 -13.74
N GLY A 77 13.63 -16.95 -13.54
CA GLY A 77 14.53 -16.45 -14.58
C GLY A 77 15.93 -17.07 -14.64
N ASP A 78 16.27 -18.04 -13.78
CA ASP A 78 17.56 -18.75 -13.84
C ASP A 78 17.33 -20.20 -14.30
N GLY A 79 17.60 -20.45 -15.58
CA GLY A 79 17.59 -21.76 -16.23
C GLY A 79 18.74 -21.87 -17.21
#